data_AF-A0A0G2ID73-F1
#
_entry.id   AF-A0A0G2ID73-F1
#
_cell.length_a   1.000
_cell.length_b   1.000
_cell.length_c   1.000
_cell.angle_alpha   90.00
_cell.angle_beta   90.00
_cell.angle_gamma   90.00
#
_symmetry.space_group_name_H-M   'P 1'
#
loop_
_entity.id
_entity.type
_entity.pdbx_description
1 polymer ?
#
loop_
_entity_poly.entity_id
_entity_poly.type
_entity_poly.pdbx_seq_one_letter_code
_entity_poly.pdbx_strand_id
1 'polypeptide(L)'
;MQFTTLFVLAASAAAGLAQSCTYETRNVASVCQQGVNRFCTGNKGVCPEGKTDTFDETATLANEEACVGLRRDDNCFQTIACC
;
A
#
# COMPACT_ATOMS: atom_id res chain seq x y z
N MET A 1 -27.14 -2.28 32.90
CA MET A 1 -27.13 -1.03 32.13
C MET A 1 -25.90 -1.04 31.25
N GLN A 2 -26.10 -1.00 29.92
CA GLN A 2 -25.21 -0.40 28.90
C GLN A 2 -23.76 -0.96 28.75
N PHE A 3 -23.17 -1.10 27.56
CA PHE A 3 -23.50 -0.61 26.22
C PHE A 3 -22.93 -1.56 25.17
N THR A 4 -23.76 -1.80 24.15
CA THR A 4 -23.45 -2.31 22.83
C THR A 4 -22.34 -1.49 22.15
N THR A 5 -21.32 -2.16 21.62
CA THR A 5 -20.58 -1.67 20.44
C THR A 5 -20.20 -2.85 19.56
N LEU A 6 -21.15 -3.21 18.70
CA LEU A 6 -20.88 -3.85 17.43
C LEU A 6 -19.99 -2.90 16.61
N PHE A 7 -18.73 -3.26 16.39
CA PHE A 7 -18.01 -2.82 15.20
C PHE A 7 -17.64 -4.08 14.41
N VAL A 8 -18.59 -4.47 13.57
CA VAL A 8 -18.34 -5.33 12.42
C VAL A 8 -17.41 -4.53 11.50
N LEU A 9 -16.11 -4.81 11.52
CA LEU A 9 -15.28 -4.47 10.37
C LEU A 9 -15.69 -5.45 9.28
N ALA A 10 -16.54 -4.97 8.37
CA ALA A 10 -16.83 -5.65 7.13
C ALA A 10 -15.51 -5.95 6.43
N ALA A 11 -15.17 -7.23 6.34
CA ALA A 11 -14.20 -7.73 5.37
C ALA A 11 -14.76 -7.41 3.98
N SER A 12 -14.37 -6.27 3.43
CA SER A 12 -14.56 -5.97 2.02
C SER A 12 -13.60 -6.86 1.25
N ALA A 13 -14.05 -8.09 0.95
CA ALA A 13 -13.42 -8.93 -0.05
C ALA A 13 -13.46 -8.18 -1.39
N ALA A 14 -12.37 -7.47 -1.71
CA ALA A 14 -12.11 -6.99 -3.05
C ALA A 14 -11.66 -8.18 -3.92
N ALA A 15 -12.58 -9.12 -4.15
CA ALA A 15 -12.42 -10.14 -5.19
C ALA A 15 -12.79 -9.52 -6.54
N GLY A 16 -12.04 -8.50 -6.96
CA GLY A 16 -12.17 -7.87 -8.26
C GLY A 16 -11.09 -8.40 -9.18
N LEU A 17 -11.45 -9.36 -10.04
CA LEU A 17 -10.68 -9.86 -11.20
C LEU A 17 -9.27 -10.37 -10.87
N ALA A 18 -9.03 -11.66 -11.07
CA ALA A 18 -7.67 -12.21 -11.07
C ALA A 18 -6.88 -11.69 -12.29
N GLN A 19 -6.57 -10.39 -12.32
CA GLN A 19 -5.49 -9.84 -13.12
C GLN A 19 -4.21 -10.26 -12.38
N SER A 20 -3.36 -11.06 -13.03
CA SER A 20 -2.09 -11.49 -12.43
C SER A 20 -1.15 -10.27 -12.35
N CYS A 21 -1.39 -9.42 -11.36
CA CYS A 21 -0.54 -8.30 -11.05
C CYS A 21 0.82 -8.83 -10.59
N THR A 22 1.89 -8.26 -11.14
CA THR A 22 3.26 -8.51 -10.67
C THR A 22 3.64 -7.41 -9.70
N TYR A 23 4.31 -7.72 -8.61
CA TYR A 23 4.69 -6.72 -7.61
C TYR A 23 6.13 -6.30 -7.82
N GLU A 24 6.35 -4.99 -7.89
CA GLU A 24 7.68 -4.39 -8.00
C GLU A 24 7.98 -3.59 -6.74
N THR A 25 9.20 -3.74 -6.22
CA THR A 25 9.67 -2.99 -5.05
C THR A 25 10.80 -2.05 -5.46
N ARG A 26 10.76 -0.78 -5.03
CA ARG A 26 11.78 0.24 -5.30
C ARG A 26 11.96 1.16 -4.09
N ASN A 27 13.16 1.72 -3.91
CA ASN A 27 13.49 2.64 -2.81
C ASN A 27 14.11 3.98 -3.26
N VAL A 28 14.15 4.25 -4.58
CA VAL A 28 14.98 5.35 -5.14
C VAL A 28 14.43 6.74 -4.79
N ALA A 29 13.11 6.90 -4.84
CA ALA A 29 12.44 8.17 -4.52
C ALA A 29 11.39 8.01 -3.41
N SER A 30 11.27 6.83 -2.81
CA SER A 30 10.21 6.53 -1.85
C SER A 30 10.60 6.83 -0.42
N VAL A 31 9.73 7.58 0.23
CA VAL A 31 9.86 7.98 1.62
C VAL A 31 8.53 7.74 2.36
N CYS A 32 8.62 7.62 3.68
CA CYS A 32 7.45 7.52 4.53
C CYS A 32 6.72 8.85 4.62
N GLN A 33 5.57 8.95 3.98
CA GLN A 33 4.68 10.10 4.11
C GLN A 33 3.67 9.91 5.25
N GLN A 34 3.26 11.00 5.88
CA GLN A 34 2.32 10.97 7.00
C GLN A 34 0.93 11.42 6.55
N GLY A 35 -0.04 10.49 6.59
CA GLY A 35 -1.47 10.73 6.37
C GLY A 35 -2.29 10.22 7.55
N VAL A 36 -3.42 9.55 7.28
CA VAL A 36 -4.19 8.81 8.31
C VAL A 36 -3.36 7.65 8.87
N ASN A 37 -2.66 6.93 7.98
CA ASN A 37 -1.60 5.99 8.30
C ASN A 37 -0.27 6.50 7.71
N ARG A 38 0.86 5.99 8.21
CA ARG A 38 2.16 6.18 7.54
C ARG A 38 2.22 5.24 6.34
N PHE A 39 2.63 5.77 5.20
CA PHE A 39 2.63 5.03 3.93
C PHE A 39 3.89 5.34 3.12
N CYS A 40 4.55 4.30 2.63
CA CYS A 40 5.72 4.42 1.77
C CYS A 40 5.31 4.82 0.35
N THR A 41 5.73 6.00 -0.11
CA THR A 41 5.38 6.50 -1.46
C THR A 41 6.45 7.41 -2.05
N GLY A 42 6.45 7.56 -3.37
CA GLY A 42 7.32 8.49 -4.09
C GLY A 42 7.77 7.99 -5.47
N ASN A 43 7.90 6.67 -5.64
CA ASN A 43 8.17 6.08 -6.95
C ASN A 43 6.91 6.11 -7.82
N LYS A 44 7.12 6.37 -9.12
CA LYS A 44 6.12 6.41 -10.19
C LYS A 44 6.74 5.88 -11.48
N GLY A 45 5.92 5.31 -12.35
CA GLY A 45 6.36 4.68 -13.59
C GLY A 45 7.27 3.48 -13.33
N VAL A 46 7.01 2.72 -12.26
CA VAL A 46 7.84 1.56 -11.90
C VAL A 46 7.48 0.35 -12.75
N CYS A 47 6.22 0.22 -13.12
CA CYS A 47 5.75 -0.89 -13.90
C CYS A 47 6.28 -0.82 -15.35
N PRO A 48 6.58 -1.98 -15.96
CA PRO A 48 7.05 -2.04 -17.34
C PRO A 48 5.98 -1.51 -18.30
N GLU A 49 6.41 -1.14 -19.50
CA GLU A 49 5.55 -0.55 -20.53
C GLU A 49 4.27 -1.38 -20.76
N GLY A 50 3.13 -0.69 -20.80
CA GLY A 50 1.81 -1.31 -20.96
C GLY A 50 1.16 -1.79 -19.64
N LYS A 51 1.84 -1.66 -18.50
CA LYS A 51 1.26 -1.87 -17.16
C LYS A 51 1.14 -0.55 -16.41
N THR A 52 0.12 -0.47 -15.56
CA THR A 52 -0.18 0.68 -14.72
C THR A 52 0.36 0.46 -13.32
N ASP A 53 0.94 1.52 -12.75
CA ASP A 53 1.25 1.55 -11.33
C ASP A 53 -0.05 1.59 -10.53
N THR A 54 -0.34 0.52 -9.79
CA THR A 54 -1.52 0.44 -8.92
C THR A 54 -1.11 0.12 -7.49
N PHE A 55 -1.95 0.52 -6.54
CA PHE A 55 -1.82 0.15 -5.13
C PHE A 55 -3.08 -0.62 -4.76
N ASP A 56 -3.08 -1.92 -5.00
CA ASP A 56 -4.10 -2.82 -4.49
C ASP A 56 -3.93 -3.01 -2.96
N GLU A 57 -4.78 -3.84 -2.35
CA GLU A 57 -4.73 -4.10 -0.91
C GLU A 57 -3.36 -4.65 -0.46
N THR A 58 -2.76 -5.53 -1.26
CA THR A 58 -1.46 -6.15 -0.95
C THR A 58 -0.34 -5.12 -0.98
N ALA A 59 -0.26 -4.34 -2.06
CA ALA A 59 0.73 -3.26 -2.18
C ALA A 59 0.49 -2.18 -1.11
N THR A 60 -0.77 -1.89 -0.77
CA THR A 60 -1.11 -0.91 0.25
C THR A 60 -0.58 -1.34 1.62
N LEU A 61 -0.89 -2.55 2.06
CA LEU A 61 -0.41 -3.09 3.34
C LEU A 61 1.11 -3.13 3.40
N ALA A 62 1.78 -3.61 2.33
CA ALA A 62 3.24 -3.65 2.28
C ALA A 62 3.87 -2.26 2.44
N ASN A 63 3.25 -1.21 1.88
CA ASN A 63 3.73 0.16 2.01
C ASN A 63 3.46 0.78 3.39
N GLU A 64 2.39 0.39 4.06
CA GLU A 64 2.13 0.78 5.45
C GLU A 64 3.14 0.10 6.39
N GLU A 65 3.35 -1.20 6.23
CA GLU A 65 4.33 -1.99 6.99
C GLU A 65 5.76 -1.48 6.79
N ALA A 66 6.11 -1.09 5.56
CA ALA A 66 7.42 -0.52 5.24
C ALA A 66 7.77 0.74 6.05
N CYS A 67 6.77 1.40 6.65
CA CYS A 67 6.95 2.59 7.47
C CYS A 67 6.74 2.38 8.98
N VAL A 68 6.52 1.15 9.43
CA VAL A 68 6.41 0.84 10.87
C VAL A 68 7.76 1.08 11.54
N GLY A 69 7.76 1.90 12.59
CA GLY A 69 8.98 2.28 13.32
C GLY A 69 9.85 3.34 12.64
N LEU A 70 9.55 3.73 11.39
CA LEU A 70 10.24 4.79 10.67
C LEU A 70 9.59 6.16 10.90
N ARG A 71 10.39 7.23 10.78
CA ARG A 71 9.92 8.62 10.86
C ARG A 71 9.40 9.08 9.50
N ARG A 72 8.70 10.21 9.51
CA ARG A 72 8.33 10.91 8.28
C ARG A 72 9.59 11.27 7.51
N ASP A 73 9.53 11.15 6.19
CA ASP A 73 10.60 11.44 5.24
C ASP A 73 11.82 10.49 5.34
N ASP A 74 11.76 9.46 6.19
CA ASP A 74 12.72 8.35 6.14
C ASP A 74 12.52 7.55 4.84
N ASN A 75 13.64 7.09 4.27
CA ASN A 75 13.61 6.22 3.10
C ASN A 75 12.93 4.89 3.42
N CYS A 76 12.13 4.39 2.47
CA CYS A 76 11.42 3.12 2.61
C CYS A 76 11.37 2.39 1.27
N PHE A 77 11.09 1.08 1.32
CA PHE A 77 10.90 0.25 0.13
C PHE A 77 9.43 0.25 -0.25
N GLN A 78 9.10 0.95 -1.33
CA GLN A 78 7.74 1.03 -1.84
C GLN A 78 7.42 -0.17 -2.72
N THR A 79 6.28 -0.81 -2.46
CA THR A 79 5.73 -1.92 -3.25
C THR A 79 4.62 -1.40 -4.16
N ILE A 80 4.65 -1.74 -5.44
CA ILE A 80 3.67 -1.32 -6.45
C ILE A 80 3.15 -2.57 -7.16
N ALA A 81 1.83 -2.65 -7.32
CA ALA A 81 1.19 -3.70 -8.12
C ALA A 81 1.15 -3.26 -9.58
N CYS A 82 1.77 -4.04 -10.45
CA CYS A 82 1.82 -3.83 -11.88
C CYS A 82 0.79 -4.70 -12.58
N CYS A 83 -0.34 -4.05 -12.86
CA CYS A 83 -1.50 -4.57 -13.57
C CYS A 83 -1.75 -3.65 -14.78
#